data_AF-A0A5N0EK11-F1
#
_entry.id   AF-A0A5N0EK11-F1
#
_cell.length_a   1.000
_cell.length_b   1.000
_cell.length_c   1.000
_cell.angle_alpha   90.00
_cell.angle_beta   90.00
_cell.angle_gamma   90.00
#
_symmetry.space_group_name_H-M   'P 1'
#
loop_
_entity.id
_entity.type
_entity.pdbx_description
1 polymer ?
#
loop_
_entity_poly.entity_id
_entity_poly.type
_entity_poly.pdbx_seq_one_letter_code
_entity_poly.pdbx_strand_id
1 'polypeptide(L)' 'MQTFAMNTDIADCRVDPGPMSAARAHRAMQIHLDCSVDTCRVRRRARGILVQSGSMVLDPRAVR' A
#
# COMPACT_ATOMS: atom_id res chain seq x y z
N MET A 1 23.55 -11.40 5.53
CA MET A 1 22.89 -10.10 5.84
C MET A 1 21.63 -9.97 4.99
N GLN A 2 20.49 -10.48 5.45
CA GLN A 2 19.16 -10.16 4.91
C GLN A 2 18.18 -10.19 6.09
N THR A 3 17.95 -9.04 6.71
CA THR A 3 16.89 -8.85 7.70
C THR A 3 15.55 -8.81 6.95
N PHE A 4 14.91 -9.97 6.81
CA PHE A 4 13.50 -10.05 6.41
C PHE A 4 12.68 -9.53 7.58
N ALA A 5 12.35 -8.23 7.57
CA ALA A 5 11.43 -7.64 8.52
C ALA A 5 10.12 -8.45 8.53
N MET A 6 9.79 -8.98 9.70
CA MET A 6 8.60 -9.78 9.97
C MET A 6 7.36 -9.09 9.38
N ASN A 7 6.71 -9.80 8.46
CA ASN A 7 5.52 -9.38 7.72
C ASN A 7 4.50 -8.72 8.65
N THR A 8 4.44 -7.39 8.64
CA THR A 8 3.32 -6.68 9.22
C THR A 8 2.10 -6.99 8.34
N ASP A 9 1.02 -7.44 8.99
CA ASP A 9 -0.13 -8.01 8.31
C ASP A 9 -0.84 -6.92 7.49
N ILE A 10 -0.89 -7.09 6.17
CA ILE A 10 -1.54 -6.13 5.28
C ILE A 10 -3.06 -6.09 5.47
N ALA A 11 -3.62 -6.87 6.39
CA ALA A 11 -5.03 -6.87 6.77
C ALA A 11 -5.38 -5.75 7.77
N ASP A 12 -4.45 -5.32 8.62
CA ASP A 12 -4.73 -4.27 9.61
C ASP A 12 -4.45 -2.88 9.02
N CYS A 13 -5.51 -2.09 8.84
CA CYS A 13 -5.43 -0.76 8.22
C CYS A 13 -4.65 0.28 9.05
N ARG A 14 -4.43 0.03 10.34
CA ARG A 14 -3.84 0.97 11.30
C ARG A 14 -2.32 0.82 11.44
N VAL A 15 -1.76 -0.30 11.00
CA VAL A 15 -0.32 -0.57 11.07
C VAL A 15 0.37 -0.17 9.77
N ASP A 16 1.64 0.21 9.86
CA ASP A 16 2.47 0.36 8.67
C ASP A 16 2.88 -1.03 8.19
N PRO A 17 2.49 -1.46 6.98
CA PRO A 17 2.84 -2.78 6.47
C PRO A 17 4.34 -2.94 6.15
N GLY A 18 5.11 -1.86 6.27
CA GLY A 18 6.53 -1.83 5.94
C GLY A 18 6.79 -1.84 4.42
N PRO A 19 8.00 -2.23 4.00
CA PRO A 19 8.31 -2.45 2.59
C PRO A 19 7.44 -3.56 1.99
N MET A 20 6.92 -3.34 0.78
CA MET A 20 6.11 -4.33 0.07
C MET A 20 6.55 -4.40 -1.40
N SER A 21 6.40 -5.56 -2.01
CA SER A 21 6.48 -5.70 -3.47
C SER A 21 5.22 -5.10 -4.12
N ALA A 22 5.28 -4.78 -5.42
CA ALA A 22 4.11 -4.32 -6.18
C ALA A 22 2.95 -5.33 -6.12
N ALA A 23 3.24 -6.63 -6.17
CA ALA A 23 2.23 -7.68 -6.03
C ALA A 23 1.54 -7.65 -4.66
N ARG A 24 2.32 -7.48 -3.57
CA ARG A 24 1.76 -7.35 -2.21
C ARG A 24 0.98 -6.05 -2.04
N ALA A 25 1.41 -4.96 -2.67
CA ALA A 25 0.67 -3.69 -2.70
C ALA A 25 -0.67 -3.82 -3.44
N HIS A 26 -0.72 -4.53 -4.58
CA HIS A 26 -1.98 -4.85 -5.24
C HIS A 26 -2.90 -5.67 -4.35
N ARG A 27 -2.37 -6.68 -3.65
CA ARG A 27 -3.18 -7.47 -2.72
C ARG A 27 -3.74 -6.61 -1.58
N ALA A 28 -2.92 -5.73 -1.02
CA ALA A 28 -3.37 -4.76 -0.02
C ALA A 28 -4.50 -3.86 -0.54
N MET A 29 -4.43 -3.39 -1.78
CA MET A 29 -5.52 -2.62 -2.41
C MET A 29 -6.85 -3.40 -2.52
N GLN A 30 -6.77 -4.71 -2.77
CA GLN A 30 -7.96 -5.58 -2.84
C GLN A 30 -8.58 -5.84 -1.47
N ILE A 31 -7.75 -5.94 -0.41
CA ILE A 31 -8.23 -6.15 0.96
C ILE A 31 -8.91 -4.89 1.49
N HIS A 32 -8.35 -3.72 1.16
CA HIS A 32 -8.78 -2.42 1.69
C HIS A 32 -9.69 -1.64 0.73
N LEU A 33 -10.53 -2.33 -0.04
CA LEU A 33 -11.42 -1.70 -1.03
C LEU A 33 -12.28 -0.59 -0.42
N ASP A 34 -12.80 -0.81 0.79
CA ASP A 34 -13.69 0.12 1.51
C ASP A 34 -12.96 1.19 2.34
N CYS A 35 -11.64 1.10 2.49
CA CYS A 35 -10.87 2.07 3.27
C CYS A 35 -10.50 3.30 2.44
N SER A 36 -10.58 4.53 2.96
CA SER A 36 -9.98 5.68 2.27
C SER A 36 -8.44 5.64 2.29
N VAL A 37 -7.78 6.12 1.23
CA VAL A 37 -6.32 6.35 1.20
C VAL A 37 -5.87 7.43 2.18
N ASP A 38 -6.78 8.31 2.59
CA ASP A 38 -6.51 9.38 3.55
C ASP A 38 -6.43 8.85 4.98
N THR A 39 -7.07 7.72 5.28
CA THR A 39 -7.16 7.19 6.65
C THR A 39 -6.45 5.84 6.82
N CYS A 40 -6.38 5.01 5.77
CA CYS A 40 -5.74 3.70 5.85
C CYS A 40 -4.25 3.78 5.51
N ARG A 41 -3.41 3.41 6.48
CA ARG A 41 -1.95 3.43 6.34
C ARG A 41 -1.48 2.42 5.29
N VAL A 42 -2.07 1.22 5.32
CA VAL A 42 -1.78 0.16 4.34
C VAL A 42 -2.14 0.60 2.93
N ARG A 43 -3.35 1.15 2.71
CA ARG A 43 -3.82 1.58 1.38
C ARG A 43 -2.98 2.73 0.83
N ARG A 44 -2.64 3.70 1.68
CA ARG A 44 -1.75 4.81 1.32
C ARG A 44 -0.36 4.30 0.91
N ARG A 45 0.21 3.37 1.68
CA ARG A 45 1.53 2.79 1.39
C ARG A 45 1.52 2.00 0.09
N ALA A 46 0.51 1.14 -0.10
CA ALA A 46 0.32 0.38 -1.33
C ALA A 46 0.19 1.29 -2.55
N ARG A 47 -0.57 2.39 -2.45
CA ARG A 47 -0.71 3.39 -3.52
C ARG A 47 0.64 3.96 -3.91
N GLY A 48 1.41 4.42 -2.93
CA GLY A 48 2.73 4.99 -3.18
C GLY A 48 3.66 4.02 -3.90
N ILE A 49 3.65 2.74 -3.52
CA ILE A 49 4.47 1.70 -4.16
C ILE A 49 4.04 1.47 -5.61
N LEU A 50 2.74 1.34 -5.86
CA LEU A 50 2.22 1.09 -7.21
C LEU A 50 2.46 2.27 -8.16
N VAL A 51 2.42 3.50 -7.65
CA VAL A 51 2.76 4.70 -8.43
C VAL A 51 4.25 4.74 -8.75
N GLN A 52 5.10 4.51 -7.75
CA GLN A 52 6.55 4.47 -7.95
C GLN A 52 6.99 3.36 -8.88
N SER A 53 6.29 2.22 -8.91
CA SER A 53 6.57 1.11 -9.83
C SER A 53 5.98 1.29 -11.22
N GLY A 54 5.27 2.39 -11.50
CA GLY A 54 4.58 2.61 -12.78
C GLY A 54 3.37 1.70 -13.01
N SER A 55 2.93 0.96 -12.00
CA SER A 55 1.77 0.05 -12.07
C SER A 55 0.44 0.75 -11.80
N MET A 56 0.48 2.02 -11.36
CA MET A 56 -0.69 2.86 -11.13
C MET A 56 -0.36 4.29 -11.53
N VAL A 57 -1.19 4.89 -12.38
CA VAL A 57 -1.14 6.32 -12.69
C VAL A 57 -2.30 7.00 -11.99
N LEU A 58 -2.02 8.11 -11.32
CA LEU A 58 -3.04 8.87 -10.59
C LEU A 58 -3.55 10.00 -11.48
N ASP A 59 -4.87 10.22 -11.47
CA ASP A 59 -5.41 11.48 -11.98
C ASP A 59 -4.84 12.65 -11.14
N PRO A 60 -4.50 13.79 -11.76
CA PRO A 60 -4.02 14.96 -11.02
C PRO A 60 -4.91 15.38 -9.85
N ARG A 61 -6.24 15.18 -9.95
CA ARG A 61 -7.19 15.49 -8.87
C ARG A 61 -7.09 14.55 -7.67
N ALA A 62 -6.49 13.37 -7.86
CA ALA A 62 -6.25 12.41 -6.79
C ALA A 62 -4.97 12.73 -6.00
N VAL A 63 -4.14 13.68 -6.44
CA VAL A 63 -2.95 14.14 -5.71
C VAL A 63 -3.40 15.11 -4.62
N ARG A 64 -3.68 14.56 -3.44
CA ARG A 64 -3.93 15.29 -2.19
C ARG A 64 -3.13 14.65 -1.08
#